data_AF-A0A9X4NN65-F1
#
_entry.id   AF-A0A9X4NN65-F1
#
_cell.length_a   1.000
_cell.length_b   1.000
_cell.length_c   1.000
_cell.angle_alpha   90.00
_cell.angle_beta   90.00
_cell.angle_gamma   90.00
#
_symmetry.space_group_name_H-M   'P 1'
#
loop_
_entity.id
_entity.type
_entity.pdbx_description
1 polymer ?
#
loop_
_entity_poly.entity_id
_entity_poly.type
_entity_poly.pdbx_seq_one_letter_code
_entity_poly.pdbx_strand_id
1 'polypeptide(L)'
;MKKSLLLRLPDIVAHGHRQASHFLASLEDRQRIAWHPRQRALSAHGAAHTPDHSDHPSSDHRDHLVCGDDLAVLAALLAGHPGLPRLRGRVGLICFDPGPDAPAARAGSAAQADKERLTGLTLRLLLMRALLADTGFIRVRLGQDPAGCARLVVDTVFGSENCAQDILWHTPPSPRMASAALRHGMVHVYAKHRRRVEPVLPGPTVPWGPSSSPAEAMLRHLLAVSTAPGDTVVAFNAGAEIAAVAAPSARQWVITAPDTPACDTLHQRLSARGARPFLRQAV
;
A
#
# COMPACT_ATOMS: atom_id res chain seq x y z
N MET A 1 13.17 34.59 -10.98
CA MET A 1 12.99 33.85 -9.71
C MET A 1 12.52 32.44 -10.02
N LYS A 2 13.15 31.39 -9.48
CA LYS A 2 12.64 30.01 -9.64
C LYS A 2 11.28 29.93 -8.91
N LYS A 3 10.21 29.52 -9.59
CA LYS A 3 8.88 29.38 -8.97
C LYS A 3 8.95 28.33 -7.85
N SER A 4 8.46 28.68 -6.66
CA SER A 4 8.32 27.75 -5.52
C SER A 4 7.50 26.51 -5.93
N LEU A 5 7.78 25.35 -5.33
CA LEU A 5 7.01 24.11 -5.57
C LEU A 5 5.51 24.31 -5.32
N LEU A 6 5.15 25.06 -4.28
CA LEU A 6 3.76 25.38 -3.93
C LEU A 6 3.02 26.04 -5.10
N LEU A 7 3.67 26.99 -5.80
CA LEU A 7 3.08 27.68 -6.96
C LEU A 7 2.99 26.79 -8.21
N ARG A 8 3.70 25.66 -8.23
CA ARG A 8 3.70 24.69 -9.33
C ARG A 8 2.80 23.48 -9.07
N LEU A 9 2.28 23.34 -7.84
CA LEU A 9 1.46 22.19 -7.44
C LEU A 9 0.25 21.93 -8.36
N PRO A 10 -0.53 22.94 -8.80
CA PRO A 10 -1.65 22.70 -9.70
C PRO A 10 -1.23 22.01 -11.00
N ASP A 11 -0.12 22.44 -11.61
CA ASP A 11 0.42 21.86 -12.84
C ASP A 11 0.95 20.43 -12.61
N ILE A 12 1.61 20.20 -11.48
CA ILE A 12 2.14 18.90 -11.07
C ILE A 12 1.00 17.90 -10.91
N VAL A 13 -0.03 18.28 -10.16
CA VAL A 13 -1.22 17.43 -9.93
C VAL A 13 -1.96 17.19 -11.25
N ALA A 14 -2.16 18.22 -12.07
CA ALA A 14 -2.78 18.07 -13.38
C ALA A 14 -2.01 17.11 -14.30
N HIS A 15 -0.68 17.12 -14.24
CA HIS A 15 0.15 16.18 -14.98
C HIS A 15 -0.02 14.74 -14.47
N GLY A 16 0.00 14.53 -13.14
CA GLY A 16 -0.26 13.23 -12.52
C GLY A 16 -1.66 12.69 -12.86
N HIS A 17 -2.68 13.55 -12.91
CA HIS A 17 -4.02 13.21 -13.38
C HIS A 17 -4.02 12.69 -14.81
N ARG A 18 -3.39 13.41 -15.75
CA ARG A 18 -3.30 12.97 -17.15
C ARG A 18 -2.60 11.62 -17.27
N GLN A 19 -1.51 11.41 -16.52
CA GLN A 19 -0.82 10.12 -16.48
C GLN A 19 -1.73 9.01 -15.94
N ALA A 20 -2.46 9.26 -14.85
CA ALA A 20 -3.37 8.27 -14.26
C ALA A 20 -4.54 7.94 -15.20
N SER A 21 -5.16 8.93 -15.82
CA SER A 21 -6.23 8.73 -16.80
C SER A 21 -5.77 7.90 -18.00
N HIS A 22 -4.61 8.24 -18.57
CA HIS A 22 -4.02 7.47 -19.67
C HIS A 22 -3.68 6.03 -19.24
N PHE A 23 -3.11 5.87 -18.04
CA PHE A 23 -2.77 4.56 -17.48
C PHE A 23 -4.02 3.69 -17.33
N LEU A 24 -5.08 4.22 -16.70
CA LEU A 24 -6.35 3.52 -16.51
C LEU A 24 -7.02 3.15 -17.84
N ALA A 25 -7.08 4.07 -18.80
CA ALA A 25 -7.60 3.79 -20.14
C ALA A 25 -6.81 2.63 -20.81
N SER A 26 -5.48 2.65 -20.70
CA SER A 26 -4.63 1.59 -21.26
C SER A 26 -4.84 0.22 -20.63
N LEU A 27 -5.34 0.16 -19.38
CA LEU A 27 -5.67 -1.11 -18.72
C LEU A 27 -7.01 -1.65 -19.21
N GLU A 28 -7.97 -0.77 -19.48
CA GLU A 28 -9.27 -1.13 -20.07
C GLU A 28 -9.07 -1.67 -21.50
N ASP A 29 -8.19 -1.04 -22.29
CA ASP A 29 -7.83 -1.51 -23.64
C ASP A 29 -7.06 -2.84 -23.63
N ARG A 30 -6.17 -3.05 -22.64
CA ARG A 30 -5.40 -4.30 -22.48
C ARG A 30 -6.27 -5.49 -22.09
N GLN A 31 -7.51 -5.30 -21.63
CA GLN A 31 -8.45 -6.41 -21.50
C GLN A 31 -8.81 -7.05 -22.87
N ARG A 32 -8.39 -6.45 -24.00
CA ARG A 32 -8.49 -7.03 -25.36
C ARG A 32 -7.20 -7.73 -25.84
N ILE A 33 -6.06 -7.58 -25.15
CA ILE A 33 -4.77 -8.14 -25.59
C ILE A 33 -4.10 -8.84 -24.40
N ALA A 34 -4.13 -10.17 -24.39
CA ALA A 34 -3.52 -11.00 -23.37
C ALA A 34 -2.06 -10.59 -23.09
N TRP A 35 -1.78 -10.23 -21.84
CA TRP A 35 -0.43 -9.88 -21.38
C TRP A 35 0.43 -11.15 -21.31
N HIS A 36 1.53 -11.18 -22.06
CA HIS A 36 2.55 -12.23 -21.99
C HIS A 36 3.70 -11.79 -21.07
N PRO A 37 3.86 -12.37 -19.87
CA PRO A 37 5.07 -12.18 -19.08
C PRO A 37 6.17 -13.08 -19.64
N ARG A 38 7.30 -12.51 -20.05
CA ARG A 38 8.50 -13.28 -20.34
C ARG A 38 9.00 -13.94 -19.05
N GLN A 39 9.03 -15.27 -19.08
CA GLN A 39 9.32 -16.19 -17.99
C GLN A 39 10.78 -16.14 -17.52
N ARG A 40 10.99 -16.54 -16.26
CA ARG A 40 11.90 -17.64 -15.90
C ARG A 40 11.33 -18.38 -14.69
N ALA A 41 10.59 -19.45 -14.95
CA ALA A 41 10.34 -20.48 -13.95
C ALA A 41 11.64 -21.28 -13.81
N LEU A 42 12.28 -21.18 -12.65
CA LEU A 42 13.31 -22.12 -12.25
C LEU A 42 12.60 -23.36 -11.71
N SER A 43 12.47 -24.39 -12.54
CA SER A 43 12.19 -25.74 -12.09
C SER A 43 13.44 -26.32 -11.43
N ALA A 44 13.32 -26.80 -10.21
CA ALA A 44 14.20 -27.83 -9.67
C ALA A 44 13.35 -29.09 -9.47
N HIS A 45 13.68 -30.13 -10.23
CA HIS A 45 13.08 -31.46 -10.17
C HIS A 45 13.57 -32.24 -8.94
N GLY A 46 12.68 -33.08 -8.38
CA GLY A 46 13.06 -34.44 -7.97
C GLY A 46 12.67 -34.86 -6.55
N ALA A 47 11.48 -35.47 -6.39
CA ALA A 47 11.30 -36.76 -5.71
C ALA A 47 9.84 -37.22 -5.85
N ALA A 48 9.66 -38.46 -6.31
CA ALA A 48 8.39 -39.12 -6.52
C ALA A 48 7.69 -39.49 -5.21
N HIS A 49 6.35 -39.41 -5.16
CA HIS A 49 5.48 -40.24 -4.32
C HIS A 49 4.09 -40.40 -4.99
N THR A 50 3.59 -41.64 -4.94
CA THR A 50 2.32 -42.17 -5.46
C THR A 50 1.09 -41.65 -4.70
N PRO A 51 -0.13 -41.76 -5.27
CA PRO A 51 -1.29 -40.98 -4.86
C PRO A 51 -1.94 -41.59 -3.61
N ASP A 52 -2.08 -40.78 -2.56
CA ASP A 52 -2.90 -41.10 -1.40
C ASP A 52 -3.99 -40.03 -1.23
N HIS A 53 -5.18 -40.50 -0.89
CA HIS A 53 -6.42 -39.76 -0.80
C HIS A 53 -6.25 -38.51 0.07
N SER A 54 -6.43 -37.33 -0.52
CA SER A 54 -6.56 -36.09 0.23
C SER A 54 -7.65 -35.20 -0.34
N ASP A 55 -8.62 -34.93 0.52
CA ASP A 55 -9.55 -33.81 0.46
C ASP A 55 -8.92 -32.64 -0.29
N HIS A 56 -9.52 -32.24 -1.41
CA HIS A 56 -9.13 -31.01 -2.08
C HIS A 56 -9.52 -29.84 -1.17
N PRO A 57 -8.59 -29.11 -0.53
CA PRO A 57 -8.93 -27.81 -0.02
C PRO A 57 -9.12 -26.93 -1.25
N SER A 58 -10.34 -26.44 -1.46
CA SER A 58 -10.64 -25.45 -2.48
C SER A 58 -9.54 -24.39 -2.52
N SER A 59 -8.90 -24.25 -3.68
CA SER A 59 -7.71 -23.46 -4.00
C SER A 59 -7.96 -21.93 -4.00
N ASP A 60 -8.66 -21.40 -3.00
CA ASP A 60 -8.97 -19.97 -2.85
C ASP A 60 -7.94 -19.31 -1.92
N HIS A 61 -6.66 -19.31 -2.32
CA HIS A 61 -5.61 -18.61 -1.57
C HIS A 61 -5.82 -17.10 -1.71
N ARG A 62 -6.41 -16.49 -0.68
CA ARG A 62 -6.84 -15.07 -0.66
C ARG A 62 -5.73 -14.07 -0.32
N ASP A 63 -4.60 -14.56 0.17
CA ASP A 63 -3.53 -13.74 0.74
C ASP A 63 -2.28 -13.78 -0.15
N HIS A 64 -1.72 -12.59 -0.45
CA HIS A 64 -0.65 -12.44 -1.43
C HIS A 64 0.50 -11.58 -0.91
N LEU A 65 1.72 -12.09 -1.02
CA LEU A 65 2.96 -11.34 -0.89
C LEU A 65 3.55 -11.12 -2.30
N VAL A 66 3.67 -9.86 -2.71
CA VAL A 66 4.09 -9.49 -4.07
C VAL A 66 5.43 -8.76 -4.02
N CYS A 67 6.43 -9.29 -4.72
CA CYS A 67 7.73 -8.65 -4.87
C CYS A 67 7.73 -7.85 -6.20
N GLY A 68 7.89 -6.53 -6.15
CA GLY A 68 7.93 -5.69 -7.35
C GLY A 68 7.60 -4.23 -7.09
N ASP A 69 7.71 -3.42 -8.15
CA ASP A 69 7.37 -1.99 -8.13
C ASP A 69 5.86 -1.79 -7.88
N ASP A 70 5.51 -0.81 -7.06
CA ASP A 70 4.14 -0.56 -6.64
C ASP A 70 3.22 -0.19 -7.81
N LEU A 71 3.73 0.48 -8.86
CA LEU A 71 2.94 0.83 -10.03
C LEU A 71 2.57 -0.41 -10.86
N ALA A 72 3.49 -1.38 -10.96
CA ALA A 72 3.23 -2.66 -11.63
C ALA A 72 2.19 -3.48 -10.86
N VAL A 73 2.29 -3.54 -9.54
CA VAL A 73 1.29 -4.22 -8.70
C VAL A 73 -0.07 -3.51 -8.76
N LEU A 74 -0.10 -2.18 -8.73
CA LEU A 74 -1.34 -1.40 -8.94
C LEU A 74 -2.01 -1.76 -10.27
N ALA A 75 -1.22 -1.88 -11.35
CA ALA A 75 -1.72 -2.30 -12.66
C ALA A 75 -2.39 -3.67 -12.59
N ALA A 76 -1.71 -4.65 -11.98
CA ALA A 76 -2.18 -6.02 -11.84
C ALA A 76 -3.47 -6.10 -11.02
N LEU A 77 -3.55 -5.38 -9.90
CA LEU A 77 -4.74 -5.35 -9.04
C LEU A 77 -5.94 -4.63 -9.70
N LEU A 78 -5.69 -3.62 -10.55
CA LEU A 78 -6.76 -2.90 -11.25
C LEU A 78 -7.32 -3.68 -12.45
N ALA A 79 -6.45 -4.31 -13.24
CA ALA A 79 -6.81 -5.03 -14.46
C ALA A 79 -7.22 -6.49 -14.19
N GLY A 80 -6.67 -7.09 -13.13
CA GLY A 80 -6.64 -8.54 -12.91
C GLY A 80 -5.40 -9.16 -13.55
N HIS A 81 -4.73 -10.05 -12.83
CA HIS A 81 -3.56 -10.80 -13.31
C HIS A 81 -3.75 -12.29 -12.96
N PRO A 82 -3.22 -13.26 -13.72
CA PRO A 82 -3.39 -14.68 -13.41
C PRO A 82 -3.02 -15.09 -11.97
N GLY A 83 -2.11 -14.35 -11.33
CA GLY A 83 -1.71 -14.55 -9.92
C GLY A 83 -2.31 -13.56 -8.90
N LEU A 84 -3.01 -12.52 -9.34
CA LEU A 84 -3.58 -11.49 -8.44
C LEU A 84 -5.05 -11.19 -8.75
N PRO A 85 -5.90 -11.11 -7.72
CA PRO A 85 -7.30 -10.80 -7.90
C PRO A 85 -7.49 -9.38 -8.43
N ARG A 86 -8.56 -9.19 -9.20
CA ARG A 86 -9.02 -7.86 -9.59
C ARG A 86 -9.73 -7.21 -8.40
N LEU A 87 -9.16 -6.11 -7.88
CA LEU A 87 -9.61 -5.44 -6.65
C LEU A 87 -10.13 -4.00 -6.87
N ARG A 88 -10.37 -3.60 -8.12
CA ARG A 88 -10.94 -2.26 -8.44
C ARG A 88 -12.25 -2.05 -7.67
N GLY A 89 -12.31 -1.00 -6.86
CA GLY A 89 -13.49 -0.64 -6.06
C GLY A 89 -13.81 -1.58 -4.90
N ARG A 90 -12.87 -2.43 -4.46
CA ARG A 90 -13.13 -3.50 -3.46
C ARG A 90 -12.25 -3.44 -2.23
N VAL A 91 -11.21 -2.60 -2.21
CA VAL A 91 -10.26 -2.56 -1.09
C VAL A 91 -10.82 -1.74 0.07
N GLY A 92 -10.88 -2.34 1.26
CA GLY A 92 -11.36 -1.69 2.48
C GLY A 92 -10.31 -0.78 3.13
N LEU A 93 -9.05 -1.20 3.15
CA LEU A 93 -7.94 -0.41 3.70
C LEU A 93 -6.70 -0.50 2.82
N ILE A 94 -6.15 0.66 2.43
CA ILE A 94 -4.82 0.76 1.83
C ILE A 94 -3.85 1.36 2.85
N CYS A 95 -2.73 0.69 3.09
CA CYS A 95 -1.58 1.26 3.79
C CYS A 95 -0.50 1.60 2.77
N PHE A 96 -0.23 2.88 2.58
CA PHE A 96 0.76 3.34 1.62
C PHE A 96 1.89 4.10 2.30
N ASP A 97 3.09 3.72 1.94
CA ASP A 97 4.30 4.43 2.26
C ASP A 97 5.07 4.73 0.96
N PRO A 98 5.12 5.99 0.49
CA PRO A 98 5.90 6.32 -0.69
C PRO A 98 7.41 6.05 -0.50
N GLY A 99 7.87 5.76 0.72
CA GLY A 99 9.26 5.54 1.05
C GLY A 99 10.10 6.82 0.92
N PRO A 100 11.37 6.77 1.35
CA PRO A 100 12.34 7.84 1.09
C PRO A 100 12.87 7.73 -0.35
N ASP A 101 11.98 7.84 -1.34
CA ASP A 101 12.24 7.94 -2.78
C ASP A 101 13.14 6.90 -3.48
N ALA A 102 12.79 6.70 -4.75
CA ALA A 102 13.67 6.20 -5.79
C ALA A 102 15.03 6.92 -5.76
N PRO A 103 16.14 6.24 -6.15
CA PRO A 103 17.46 6.85 -6.16
C PRO A 103 17.41 8.17 -6.92
N ALA A 104 17.87 9.24 -6.25
CA ALA A 104 17.95 10.59 -6.80
C ALA A 104 18.35 10.53 -8.28
N ALA A 105 17.46 11.01 -9.15
CA ALA A 105 17.68 11.00 -10.59
C ALA A 105 19.06 11.60 -10.88
N ARG A 106 19.96 10.74 -11.38
CA ARG A 106 21.25 11.15 -11.91
C ARG A 106 20.99 12.24 -12.96
N ALA A 107 21.59 13.42 -12.75
CA ALA A 107 21.60 14.61 -13.63
C ALA A 107 20.41 15.62 -13.59
N GLY A 108 19.62 15.70 -12.51
CA GLY A 108 18.56 16.71 -12.35
C GLY A 108 18.76 17.71 -11.19
N SER A 109 18.14 18.90 -11.25
CA SER A 109 18.07 19.82 -10.09
C SER A 109 17.08 19.30 -9.02
N ALA A 110 17.29 19.60 -7.73
CA ALA A 110 16.39 19.19 -6.64
C ALA A 110 14.90 19.50 -6.91
N ALA A 111 14.60 20.72 -7.39
CA ALA A 111 13.23 21.13 -7.73
C ALA A 111 12.58 20.36 -8.89
N GLN A 112 13.37 19.67 -9.71
CA GLN A 112 12.88 18.77 -10.76
C GLN A 112 12.61 17.38 -10.18
N ALA A 113 13.49 16.89 -9.30
CA ALA A 113 13.26 15.65 -8.56
C ALA A 113 11.99 15.73 -7.70
N ASP A 114 11.77 16.82 -6.97
CA ASP A 114 10.56 17.03 -6.18
C ASP A 114 9.29 17.06 -7.04
N LYS A 115 9.38 17.67 -8.23
CA LYS A 115 8.29 17.71 -9.20
C LYS A 115 7.94 16.30 -9.68
N GLU A 116 8.94 15.51 -10.05
CA GLU A 116 8.76 14.12 -10.51
C GLU A 116 8.21 13.24 -9.39
N ARG A 117 8.72 13.38 -8.17
CA ARG A 117 8.21 12.71 -6.97
C ARG A 117 6.73 13.00 -6.73
N LEU A 118 6.34 14.28 -6.69
CA LEU A 118 4.96 14.68 -6.44
C LEU A 118 4.02 14.27 -7.59
N THR A 119 4.52 14.27 -8.84
CA THR A 119 3.77 13.73 -9.99
C THR A 119 3.54 12.22 -9.82
N GLY A 120 4.59 11.47 -9.50
CA GLY A 120 4.53 10.02 -9.27
C GLY A 120 3.66 9.64 -8.06
N LEU A 121 3.67 10.47 -7.01
CA LEU A 121 2.78 10.36 -5.86
C LEU A 121 1.32 10.57 -6.29
N THR A 122 1.04 11.63 -7.05
CA THR A 122 -0.32 11.92 -7.56
C THR A 122 -0.85 10.75 -8.39
N LEU A 123 -0.05 10.22 -9.31
CA LEU A 123 -0.40 9.04 -10.13
C LEU A 123 -0.79 7.85 -9.25
N ARG A 124 0.08 7.47 -8.32
CA ARG A 124 -0.14 6.32 -7.42
C ARG A 124 -1.39 6.49 -6.57
N LEU A 125 -1.60 7.66 -5.98
CA LEU A 125 -2.78 7.96 -5.16
C LEU A 125 -4.08 7.86 -5.96
N LEU A 126 -4.09 8.29 -7.22
CA LEU A 126 -5.26 8.17 -8.10
C LEU A 126 -5.57 6.71 -8.45
N LEU A 127 -4.55 5.90 -8.71
CA LEU A 127 -4.71 4.46 -8.96
C LEU A 127 -5.18 3.72 -7.69
N MET A 128 -4.63 4.06 -6.52
CA MET A 128 -5.08 3.55 -5.23
C MET A 128 -6.53 3.96 -4.92
N ARG A 129 -6.92 5.20 -5.24
CA ARG A 129 -8.31 5.66 -5.12
C ARG A 129 -9.27 4.84 -5.98
N ALA A 130 -8.82 4.32 -7.12
CA ALA A 130 -9.60 3.42 -7.97
C ALA A 130 -9.69 1.99 -7.41
N LEU A 131 -8.74 1.54 -6.58
CA LEU A 131 -8.82 0.26 -5.86
C LEU A 131 -9.77 0.32 -4.66
N LEU A 132 -9.84 1.45 -3.96
CA LEU A 132 -10.66 1.60 -2.77
C LEU A 132 -12.16 1.39 -3.04
N ALA A 133 -12.80 0.63 -2.15
CA ALA A 133 -14.25 0.63 -1.99
C ALA A 133 -14.76 2.03 -1.62
N ASP A 134 -16.04 2.29 -1.85
CA ASP A 134 -16.64 3.61 -1.60
C ASP A 134 -16.58 4.05 -0.13
N THR A 135 -16.57 3.08 0.79
CA THR A 135 -16.39 3.26 2.24
C THR A 135 -14.95 3.02 2.69
N GLY A 136 -14.04 2.71 1.76
CA GLY A 136 -12.66 2.32 2.07
C GLY A 136 -11.79 3.49 2.54
N PHE A 137 -10.70 3.15 3.22
CA PHE A 137 -9.75 4.09 3.79
C PHE A 137 -8.35 3.91 3.20
N ILE A 138 -7.59 5.01 3.17
CA ILE A 138 -6.17 4.99 2.90
C ILE A 138 -5.41 5.64 4.05
N ARG A 139 -4.36 4.96 4.50
CA ARG A 139 -3.33 5.48 5.39
C ARG A 139 -2.12 5.84 4.56
N VAL A 140 -1.67 7.08 4.62
CA VAL A 140 -0.46 7.56 3.96
C VAL A 140 0.54 8.02 5.01
N ARG A 141 1.73 7.41 5.05
CA ARG A 141 2.84 7.88 5.88
C ARG A 141 3.71 8.83 5.07
N LEU A 142 3.69 10.12 5.37
CA LEU A 142 4.53 11.10 4.67
C LEU A 142 5.83 11.34 5.46
N GLY A 143 6.95 11.27 4.76
CA GLY A 143 8.27 11.58 5.29
C GLY A 143 8.54 13.08 5.39
N GLN A 144 9.68 13.44 5.96
CA GLN A 144 10.15 14.82 6.11
C GLN A 144 10.78 15.27 4.78
N ASP A 145 10.06 16.15 4.06
CA ASP A 145 10.43 16.82 2.79
C ASP A 145 10.05 16.09 1.48
N PRO A 146 9.31 16.73 0.54
CA PRO A 146 8.49 17.95 0.68
C PRO A 146 7.13 17.63 1.30
N ALA A 147 7.12 17.28 2.59
CA ALA A 147 5.96 16.81 3.36
C ALA A 147 4.71 17.70 3.16
N GLY A 148 4.88 19.03 3.20
CA GLY A 148 3.78 19.98 3.02
C GLY A 148 3.14 19.91 1.63
N CYS A 149 3.96 19.84 0.58
CA CYS A 149 3.45 19.68 -0.78
C CYS A 149 2.83 18.29 -1.01
N ALA A 150 3.44 17.25 -0.44
CA ALA A 150 2.91 15.89 -0.52
C ALA A 150 1.54 15.78 0.17
N ARG A 151 1.36 16.42 1.33
CA ARG A 151 0.06 16.50 2.00
C ARG A 151 -0.98 17.19 1.12
N LEU A 152 -0.64 18.33 0.52
CA LEU A 152 -1.55 19.03 -0.40
C LEU A 152 -1.92 18.17 -1.62
N VAL A 153 -1.00 17.35 -2.12
CA VAL A 153 -1.31 16.37 -3.18
C VAL A 153 -2.33 15.34 -2.68
N VAL A 154 -2.17 14.80 -1.46
CA VAL A 154 -3.15 13.87 -0.88
C VAL A 154 -4.51 14.55 -0.71
N ASP A 155 -4.56 15.77 -0.18
CA ASP A 155 -5.78 16.57 -0.05
C ASP A 155 -6.45 16.82 -1.40
N THR A 156 -5.66 17.06 -2.46
CA THR A 156 -6.21 17.30 -3.80
C THR A 156 -6.79 16.02 -4.41
N VAL A 157 -6.14 14.86 -4.20
CA VAL A 157 -6.61 13.58 -4.76
C VAL A 157 -7.80 13.02 -3.98
N PHE A 158 -7.79 13.14 -2.65
CA PHE A 158 -8.82 12.55 -1.80
C PHE A 158 -9.94 13.52 -1.40
N GLY A 159 -9.72 14.83 -1.49
CA GLY A 159 -10.57 15.85 -0.89
C GLY A 159 -10.19 16.05 0.57
N SER A 160 -9.92 17.28 0.97
CA SER A 160 -9.57 17.62 2.36
C SER A 160 -10.73 17.33 3.32
N GLU A 161 -11.97 17.39 2.85
CA GLU A 161 -13.16 17.02 3.60
C GLU A 161 -13.21 15.51 3.94
N ASN A 162 -12.49 14.70 3.17
CA ASN A 162 -12.41 13.25 3.38
C ASN A 162 -11.25 12.84 4.31
N CYS A 163 -10.48 13.80 4.83
CA CYS A 163 -9.48 13.54 5.87
C CYS A 163 -10.18 13.09 7.15
N ALA A 164 -9.94 11.85 7.56
CA ALA A 164 -10.53 11.27 8.76
C ALA A 164 -9.72 11.63 10.01
N GLN A 165 -8.38 11.48 9.94
CA GLN A 165 -7.50 11.71 11.07
C GLN A 165 -6.06 11.96 10.64
N ASP A 166 -5.37 12.84 11.37
CA ASP A 166 -3.92 12.99 11.31
C ASP A 166 -3.31 12.48 12.62
N ILE A 167 -2.34 11.57 12.51
CA ILE A 167 -1.70 10.91 13.64
C ILE A 167 -0.24 11.34 13.67
N LEU A 168 0.15 12.00 14.76
CA LEU A 168 1.55 12.29 15.06
C LEU A 168 2.24 11.00 15.51
N TRP A 169 3.25 10.57 14.76
CA TRP A 169 3.99 9.35 15.01
C TRP A 169 5.38 9.67 15.54
N HIS A 170 5.74 9.15 16.72
CA HIS A 170 7.06 9.34 17.35
C HIS A 170 7.89 8.05 17.27
N THR A 171 9.12 8.17 16.77
CA THR A 171 10.11 7.08 16.82
C THR A 171 10.86 7.15 18.16
N PRO A 172 11.02 6.05 18.93
CA PRO A 172 11.60 6.10 20.27
C PRO A 172 13.01 6.74 20.30
N PRO A 173 13.39 7.37 21.42
CA PRO A 173 14.57 8.21 21.48
C PRO A 173 15.86 7.41 21.33
N SER A 174 16.79 7.93 20.53
CA SER A 174 18.21 7.62 20.70
C SER A 174 18.80 8.53 21.78
N PRO A 175 19.84 8.13 22.53
CA PRO A 175 20.43 8.93 23.62
C PRO A 175 21.02 10.30 23.21
N ARG A 176 20.89 10.72 21.94
CA ARG A 176 21.32 12.04 21.44
C ARG A 176 20.12 12.96 21.18
N MET A 177 19.91 13.92 22.10
CA MET A 177 18.84 14.94 22.12
C MET A 177 18.71 15.77 20.82
N ALA A 178 19.80 16.05 20.09
CA ALA A 178 19.76 16.87 18.88
C ALA A 178 18.96 16.25 17.70
N SER A 179 18.54 14.98 17.82
CA SER A 179 17.80 14.26 16.78
C SER A 179 16.35 13.93 17.13
N ALA A 180 15.82 14.39 18.28
CA ALA A 180 14.46 14.09 18.71
C ALA A 180 13.39 14.89 17.92
N ALA A 181 13.63 16.18 17.67
CA ALA A 181 12.69 17.05 16.93
C ALA A 181 12.55 16.70 15.43
N LEU A 182 13.55 16.04 14.84
CA LEU A 182 13.60 15.67 13.42
C LEU A 182 12.97 14.29 13.12
N ARG A 183 12.40 13.60 14.12
CA ARG A 183 11.97 12.19 14.02
C ARG A 183 10.47 11.95 14.20
N HIS A 184 9.68 13.02 14.23
CA HIS A 184 8.22 12.91 14.17
C HIS A 184 7.78 12.66 12.73
N GLY A 185 7.04 11.58 12.47
CA GLY A 185 6.35 11.36 11.21
C GLY A 185 4.89 11.79 11.33
N MET A 186 4.27 12.21 10.23
CA MET A 186 2.82 12.33 10.18
C MET A 186 2.25 11.16 9.38
N VAL A 187 1.22 10.54 9.96
CA VAL A 187 0.40 9.54 9.30
C VAL A 187 -0.95 10.16 9.05
N HIS A 188 -1.35 10.21 7.80
CA HIS A 188 -2.62 10.80 7.38
C HIS A 188 -3.59 9.69 6.98
N VAL A 189 -4.82 9.76 7.46
CA VAL A 189 -5.87 8.78 7.17
C VAL A 189 -7.02 9.48 6.46
N TYR A 190 -7.37 8.99 5.27
CA TYR A 190 -8.48 9.51 4.46
C TYR A 190 -9.48 8.40 4.16
N ALA A 191 -10.75 8.74 4.14
CA ALA A 191 -11.77 7.92 3.50
C ALA A 191 -11.80 8.22 1.99
N LYS A 192 -12.28 7.29 1.17
CA LYS A 192 -12.58 7.60 -0.25
C LYS A 192 -13.75 8.59 -0.35
N HIS A 193 -14.81 8.33 0.41
CA HIS A 193 -15.99 9.19 0.55
C HIS A 193 -16.44 9.23 2.02
N ARG A 194 -15.98 10.21 2.80
CA ARG A 194 -16.25 10.30 4.25
C ARG A 194 -17.74 10.35 4.58
N ARG A 195 -18.55 10.97 3.73
CA ARG A 195 -20.01 11.04 3.90
C ARG A 195 -20.72 9.68 3.83
N ARG A 196 -20.06 8.66 3.26
CA ARG A 196 -20.60 7.29 3.14
C ARG A 196 -20.15 6.37 4.27
N VAL A 197 -19.25 6.83 5.13
CA VAL A 197 -18.74 6.06 6.26
C VAL A 197 -19.72 6.22 7.41
N GLU A 198 -20.31 5.12 7.85
CA GLU A 198 -21.10 5.09 9.07
C GLU A 198 -20.19 5.18 10.31
N PRO A 199 -20.61 5.88 11.38
CA PRO A 199 -19.86 5.88 12.64
C PRO A 199 -19.86 4.48 13.23
N VAL A 200 -18.73 3.78 13.14
CA VAL A 200 -18.55 2.49 13.83
C VAL A 200 -18.12 2.79 15.26
N LEU A 201 -19.01 2.55 16.22
CA LEU A 201 -18.62 2.49 17.63
C LEU A 201 -17.76 1.23 17.80
N PRO A 202 -16.54 1.34 18.35
CA PRO A 202 -15.76 0.15 18.66
C PRO A 202 -16.58 -0.70 19.64
N GLY A 203 -16.86 -1.95 19.26
CA GLY A 203 -17.55 -2.88 20.13
C GLY A 203 -16.79 -3.07 21.45
N PRO A 204 -17.47 -3.58 22.51
CA PRO A 204 -16.92 -3.67 23.87
C PRO A 204 -15.68 -4.57 24.01
N THR A 205 -15.29 -5.30 22.96
CA THR A 205 -14.14 -6.19 22.92
C THR A 205 -13.36 -5.99 21.63
N VAL A 206 -12.45 -5.02 21.59
CA VAL A 206 -11.26 -5.16 20.74
C VAL A 206 -10.18 -5.72 21.65
N PRO A 207 -9.99 -7.06 21.71
CA PRO A 207 -8.94 -7.61 22.53
C PRO A 207 -7.62 -7.22 21.87
N TRP A 208 -6.96 -6.21 22.43
CA TRP A 208 -5.58 -5.93 22.08
C TRP A 208 -4.76 -7.09 22.62
N GLY A 209 -4.56 -8.11 21.79
CA GLY A 209 -3.46 -9.03 21.99
C GLY A 209 -2.15 -8.23 22.09
N PRO A 210 -1.10 -8.78 22.73
CA PRO A 210 0.15 -8.08 22.93
C PRO A 210 0.67 -7.50 21.59
N SER A 211 0.99 -6.21 21.58
CA SER A 211 1.63 -5.56 20.43
C SER A 211 3.13 -5.46 20.64
N SER A 212 3.91 -5.83 19.64
CA SER A 212 5.38 -5.69 19.72
C SER A 212 5.85 -4.24 19.58
N SER A 213 4.98 -3.33 19.13
CA SER A 213 5.27 -1.90 19.03
C SER A 213 4.00 -1.04 19.05
N PRO A 214 4.11 0.27 19.34
CA PRO A 214 2.97 1.19 19.21
C PRO A 214 2.43 1.30 17.78
N ALA A 215 3.23 0.94 16.76
CA ALA A 215 2.84 1.03 15.35
C ALA A 215 1.87 -0.10 15.02
N GLU A 216 2.17 -1.29 15.53
CA GLU A 216 1.33 -2.47 15.46
C GLU A 216 0.00 -2.23 16.19
N ALA A 217 0.02 -1.58 17.35
CA ALA A 217 -1.19 -1.19 18.09
C ALA A 217 -2.06 -0.19 17.30
N MET A 218 -1.46 0.88 16.75
CA MET A 218 -2.18 1.85 15.91
C MET A 218 -2.79 1.16 14.67
N LEU A 219 -2.03 0.30 13.99
CA LEU A 219 -2.51 -0.41 12.80
C LEU A 219 -3.63 -1.40 13.13
N ARG A 220 -3.59 -2.07 14.29
CA ARG A 220 -4.70 -2.88 14.78
C ARG A 220 -5.96 -2.05 14.98
N HIS A 221 -5.82 -0.84 15.54
CA HIS A 221 -6.95 0.08 15.70
C HIS A 221 -7.54 0.45 14.37
N LEU A 222 -6.69 0.94 13.46
CA LEU A 222 -7.11 1.35 12.15
C LEU A 222 -7.81 0.21 11.42
N LEU A 223 -7.23 -0.99 11.42
CA LEU A 223 -7.83 -2.17 10.79
C LEU A 223 -9.20 -2.50 11.39
N ALA A 224 -9.34 -2.43 12.72
CA ALA A 224 -10.60 -2.74 13.41
C ALA A 224 -11.72 -1.73 13.11
N VAL A 225 -11.40 -0.44 12.98
CA VAL A 225 -12.41 0.61 12.74
C VAL A 225 -12.69 0.86 11.26
N SER A 226 -11.79 0.46 10.36
CA SER A 226 -11.92 0.70 8.91
C SER A 226 -12.34 -0.54 8.10
N THR A 227 -12.29 -1.74 8.67
CA THR A 227 -12.59 -2.99 7.94
C THR A 227 -13.33 -4.03 8.78
N ALA A 228 -14.20 -4.80 8.13
CA ALA A 228 -14.87 -5.98 8.65
C ALA A 228 -14.08 -7.27 8.33
N PRO A 229 -14.35 -8.39 9.01
CA PRO A 229 -13.88 -9.71 8.58
C PRO A 229 -14.27 -10.00 7.13
N GLY A 230 -13.35 -10.54 6.33
CA GLY A 230 -13.54 -10.79 4.91
C GLY A 230 -13.17 -9.63 3.97
N ASP A 231 -13.07 -8.39 4.47
CA ASP A 231 -12.60 -7.26 3.67
C ASP A 231 -11.15 -7.45 3.23
N THR A 232 -10.77 -6.78 2.15
CA THR A 232 -9.39 -6.81 1.62
C THR A 232 -8.57 -5.61 2.09
N VAL A 233 -7.36 -5.88 2.55
CA VAL A 233 -6.35 -4.89 2.95
C VAL A 233 -5.20 -4.94 1.94
N VAL A 234 -4.74 -3.79 1.46
CA VAL A 234 -3.59 -3.71 0.55
C VAL A 234 -2.51 -2.82 1.16
N ALA A 235 -1.27 -3.28 1.13
CA ALA A 235 -0.12 -2.57 1.67
C ALA A 235 0.92 -2.33 0.56
N PHE A 236 1.16 -1.08 0.22
CA PHE A 236 2.17 -0.67 -0.75
C PHE A 236 3.37 -0.09 -0.04
N ASN A 237 4.50 -0.80 -0.08
CA ASN A 237 5.74 -0.44 0.62
C ASN A 237 5.55 -0.19 2.14
N ALA A 238 4.40 -0.57 2.68
CA ALA A 238 4.10 -0.47 4.10
C ALA A 238 4.73 -1.68 4.77
N GLY A 239 5.68 -1.40 5.68
CA GLY A 239 6.61 -2.37 6.25
C GLY A 239 6.00 -3.55 6.99
N ALA A 240 6.86 -4.30 7.70
CA ALA A 240 6.48 -5.51 8.41
C ALA A 240 5.37 -5.33 9.46
N GLU A 241 5.09 -4.09 9.88
CA GLU A 241 4.08 -3.76 10.87
C GLU A 241 2.65 -3.99 10.38
N ILE A 242 2.32 -3.67 9.12
CA ILE A 242 0.97 -3.99 8.60
C ILE A 242 0.83 -5.48 8.33
N ALA A 243 1.91 -6.13 7.87
CA ALA A 243 1.96 -7.57 7.69
C ALA A 243 1.68 -8.32 9.00
N ALA A 244 2.28 -7.86 10.10
CA ALA A 244 2.07 -8.38 11.45
C ALA A 244 0.62 -8.32 11.94
N VAL A 245 -0.14 -7.34 11.46
CA VAL A 245 -1.51 -7.06 11.92
C VAL A 245 -2.53 -7.68 11.00
N ALA A 246 -2.32 -7.58 9.68
CA ALA A 246 -3.24 -8.11 8.67
C ALA A 246 -3.19 -9.64 8.60
N ALA A 247 -2.00 -10.25 8.66
CA ALA A 247 -1.83 -11.69 8.49
C ALA A 247 -2.57 -12.58 9.52
N PRO A 248 -2.58 -12.26 10.84
CA PRO A 248 -3.37 -13.03 11.79
C PRO A 248 -4.87 -12.69 11.76
N SER A 249 -5.27 -11.61 11.07
CA SER A 249 -6.65 -11.14 11.07
C SER A 249 -7.56 -11.98 10.16
N ALA A 250 -8.88 -11.88 10.34
CA ALA A 250 -9.86 -12.50 9.45
C ALA A 250 -10.09 -11.76 8.11
N ARG A 251 -9.17 -10.86 7.71
CA ARG A 251 -9.22 -10.11 6.45
C ARG A 251 -8.36 -10.80 5.40
N GLN A 252 -8.65 -10.53 4.13
CA GLN A 252 -7.76 -10.87 3.03
C GLN A 252 -6.67 -9.81 2.92
N TRP A 253 -5.46 -10.15 2.51
CA TRP A 253 -4.40 -9.16 2.37
C TRP A 253 -3.52 -9.32 1.12
N VAL A 254 -3.12 -8.18 0.55
CA VAL A 254 -2.08 -8.09 -0.48
C VAL A 254 -0.98 -7.15 0.03
N ILE A 255 0.22 -7.67 0.24
CA ILE A 255 1.35 -6.89 0.75
C ILE A 255 2.45 -6.86 -0.31
N THR A 256 2.95 -5.67 -0.61
CA THR A 256 4.03 -5.49 -1.58
C THR A 256 5.37 -5.22 -0.91
N ALA A 257 6.43 -5.73 -1.52
CA ALA A 257 7.81 -5.42 -1.19
C ALA A 257 8.54 -4.93 -2.44
N PRO A 258 9.40 -3.90 -2.34
CA PRO A 258 9.99 -3.24 -3.51
C PRO A 258 10.99 -4.13 -4.27
N ASP A 259 11.62 -5.08 -3.58
CA ASP A 259 12.64 -5.97 -4.14
C ASP A 259 12.58 -7.36 -3.51
N THR A 260 13.29 -8.31 -4.15
CA THR A 260 13.35 -9.71 -3.69
C THR A 260 13.89 -9.84 -2.26
N PRO A 261 14.99 -9.16 -1.84
CA PRO A 261 15.49 -9.25 -0.47
C PRO A 261 14.50 -8.79 0.59
N ALA A 262 13.80 -7.68 0.37
CA ALA A 262 12.76 -7.19 1.27
C ALA A 262 11.58 -8.17 1.33
N CYS A 263 11.22 -8.75 0.17
CA CYS A 263 10.19 -9.77 0.07
C CYS A 263 10.55 -11.04 0.84
N ASP A 264 11.80 -11.51 0.76
CA ASP A 264 12.29 -12.69 1.47
C ASP A 264 12.28 -12.46 2.99
N THR A 265 12.70 -11.27 3.42
CA THR A 265 12.66 -10.87 4.83
C THR A 265 11.22 -10.86 5.37
N LEU A 266 10.28 -10.31 4.60
CA LEU A 266 8.86 -10.29 4.97
C LEU A 266 8.26 -11.71 4.98
N HIS A 267 8.59 -12.54 3.99
CA HIS A 267 8.14 -13.93 3.93
C HIS A 267 8.59 -14.70 5.17
N GLN A 268 9.88 -14.63 5.54
CA GLN A 268 10.40 -15.27 6.74
C GLN A 268 9.69 -14.80 8.01
N ARG A 269 9.45 -13.49 8.14
CA ARG A 269 8.74 -12.92 9.30
C ARG A 269 7.29 -13.38 9.40
N LEU A 270 6.58 -13.44 8.28
CA LEU A 270 5.20 -13.91 8.21
C LEU A 270 5.10 -15.39 8.57
N SER A 271 5.99 -16.21 8.01
CA SER A 271 6.06 -17.65 8.31
C SER A 271 6.40 -17.90 9.77
N ALA A 272 7.36 -17.17 10.35
CA ALA A 272 7.74 -17.30 11.76
C ALA A 272 6.63 -16.91 12.75
N ARG A 273 5.69 -16.05 12.32
CA ARG A 273 4.53 -15.63 13.14
C ARG A 273 3.29 -16.52 12.94
N GLY A 274 3.42 -17.63 12.21
CA GLY A 274 2.31 -18.56 11.97
C GLY A 274 1.20 -17.96 11.10
N ALA A 275 1.56 -17.10 10.14
CA ALA A 275 0.59 -16.60 9.16
C ALA A 275 -0.08 -17.77 8.42
N ARG A 276 -1.34 -17.58 8.03
CA ARG A 276 -2.08 -18.52 7.18
C ARG A 276 -1.34 -18.72 5.85
N PRO A 277 -1.52 -19.85 5.14
CA PRO A 277 -0.91 -20.05 3.83
C PRO A 277 -1.19 -18.88 2.88
N PHE A 278 -0.15 -18.34 2.25
CA PHE A 278 -0.23 -17.19 1.34
C PHE A 278 0.63 -17.42 0.10
N LEU A 279 0.28 -16.78 -1.01
CA LEU A 279 1.00 -16.89 -2.27
C LEU A 279 2.11 -15.84 -2.37
N ARG A 280 3.33 -16.28 -2.63
CA ARG A 280 4.45 -15.40 -2.99
C ARG A 280 4.58 -15.32 -4.50
N GLN A 281 4.60 -14.11 -5.05
CA GLN A 281 4.71 -13.87 -6.48
C GLN A 281 5.55 -12.63 -6.79
N ALA A 282 6.06 -12.55 -8.00
CA ALA A 282 6.76 -11.38 -8.52
C ALA A 282 6.00 -10.81 -9.71
N VAL A 283 5.98 -9.47 -9.83
CA VAL A 283 5.29 -8.73 -10.90
C VAL A 283 6.29 -7.81 -11.59
#